data_AF-A0A816DTP0-F1
#
_entry.id   AF-A0A816DTP0-F1
#
_cell.length_a   1.000
_cell.length_b   1.000
_cell.length_c   1.000
_cell.angle_alpha   90.00
_cell.angle_beta   90.00
_cell.angle_gamma   90.00
#
_symmetry.space_group_name_H-M   'P 1'
#
loop_
_entity.id
_entity.type
_entity.pdbx_description
1 polymer ?
#
loop_
_entity_poly.entity_id
_entity_poly.type
_entity_poly.pdbx_seq_one_letter_code
_entity_poly.pdbx_strand_id
1 'polypeptide(L)'
;MASQVVGHWKIVDFSSHPECTGYYFDISSDDQTPNMYRLNTRVVNGMFCSLQHDPTSNQWTLVGAVGATMMMGPPEKMEKENIIGDLMSNIQNLQVKSGEVLVIQTKNGDEVRLQRS
;
A
#
# COMPACT_ATOMS: atom_id res chain seq x y z
N MET A 1 -19.54 -1.89 8.94
CA MET A 1 -19.39 -1.59 7.50
C MET A 1 -17.92 -1.75 7.17
N ALA A 2 -17.55 -2.62 6.22
CA ALA A 2 -16.16 -2.72 5.79
C ALA A 2 -15.75 -1.37 5.16
N SER A 3 -14.59 -0.83 5.55
CA SER A 3 -14.07 0.38 4.92
C SER A 3 -13.86 0.13 3.43
N GLN A 4 -14.22 1.09 2.59
CA GLN A 4 -14.12 0.97 1.13
C GLN A 4 -12.70 0.65 0.65
N VAL A 5 -11.69 0.87 1.49
CA VAL A 5 -10.27 0.57 1.21
C VAL A 5 -9.94 -0.92 1.26
N VAL A 6 -10.73 -1.75 1.95
CA VAL A 6 -10.45 -3.18 2.12
C VAL A 6 -10.61 -3.92 0.80
N GLY A 7 -9.58 -4.64 0.35
CA GLY A 7 -9.62 -5.41 -0.88
C GLY A 7 -8.25 -5.62 -1.52
N HIS A 8 -8.29 -6.17 -2.73
CA HIS A 8 -7.14 -6.42 -3.58
C HIS A 8 -7.01 -5.29 -4.61
N TRP A 9 -5.84 -4.68 -4.68
CA TRP A 9 -5.60 -3.48 -5.47
C TRP A 9 -4.37 -3.64 -6.34
N LYS A 10 -4.51 -3.42 -7.64
CA LYS A 10 -3.42 -3.49 -8.62
C LYS A 10 -2.94 -2.09 -8.96
N ILE A 11 -1.63 -1.83 -8.89
CA ILE A 11 -1.05 -0.58 -9.40
C ILE A 11 -1.30 -0.47 -10.90
N VAL A 12 -1.97 0.61 -11.31
CA VAL A 12 -2.25 0.93 -12.72
C VAL A 12 -1.51 2.18 -13.20
N ASP A 13 -1.08 3.04 -12.27
CA ASP A 13 -0.29 4.22 -12.58
C ASP A 13 0.61 4.55 -11.37
N PHE A 14 1.91 4.51 -11.60
CA PHE A 14 2.95 5.01 -10.69
C PHE A 14 3.96 5.79 -11.53
N SER A 15 3.64 7.04 -11.83
CA SER A 15 4.35 7.82 -12.85
C SER A 15 5.85 8.00 -12.59
N SER A 16 6.29 8.07 -11.33
CA SER A 16 7.72 8.13 -10.97
C SER A 16 8.43 6.77 -11.08
N HIS A 17 7.67 5.67 -11.07
CA HIS A 17 8.18 4.29 -11.10
C HIS A 17 7.28 3.37 -11.96
N PRO A 18 7.21 3.59 -13.29
CA PRO A 18 6.32 2.84 -14.18
C PRO A 18 6.61 1.33 -14.18
N GLU A 19 7.83 0.91 -13.85
CA GLU A 19 8.28 -0.47 -13.69
C GLU A 19 7.58 -1.22 -12.54
N CYS A 20 6.91 -0.50 -11.64
CA CYS A 20 6.08 -1.04 -10.56
C CYS A 20 4.61 -1.22 -10.97
N THR A 21 4.22 -0.87 -12.20
CA THR A 21 2.86 -1.11 -12.68
C THR A 21 2.56 -2.61 -12.69
N GLY A 22 1.40 -2.97 -12.16
CA GLY A 22 0.92 -4.35 -12.10
C GLY A 22 1.25 -5.10 -10.82
N TYR A 23 1.98 -4.52 -9.86
CA TYR A 23 2.06 -5.08 -8.51
C TYR A 23 0.75 -4.91 -7.75
N TYR A 24 0.55 -5.77 -6.76
CA TYR A 24 -0.70 -5.86 -6.00
C TYR A 24 -0.48 -5.49 -4.55
N PHE A 25 -1.49 -4.86 -3.96
CA PHE A 25 -1.61 -4.63 -2.53
C PHE A 25 -2.91 -5.24 -2.02
N ASP A 26 -2.80 -5.89 -0.87
CA ASP A 26 -3.92 -6.47 -0.15
C ASP A 26 -4.12 -5.66 1.12
N ILE A 27 -5.32 -5.06 1.24
CA ILE A 27 -5.70 -4.28 2.41
C ILE A 27 -6.82 -5.01 3.14
N SER A 28 -6.60 -5.34 4.41
CA SER A 28 -7.59 -5.97 5.29
C SER A 28 -7.79 -5.15 6.56
N SER A 29 -9.00 -5.12 7.12
CA SER A 29 -9.21 -4.57 8.46
C SER A 29 -8.58 -5.47 9.53
N ASP A 30 -8.13 -4.89 10.62
CA ASP A 30 -7.84 -5.63 11.85
C ASP A 30 -9.13 -5.73 12.68
N ASP A 31 -9.57 -6.95 12.96
CA ASP A 31 -10.84 -7.20 13.65
C ASP A 31 -10.81 -6.84 15.15
N GLN A 32 -9.62 -6.64 15.73
CA GLN A 32 -9.44 -6.38 17.16
C GLN A 32 -9.26 -4.89 17.47
N THR A 33 -8.75 -4.12 16.50
CA THR A 33 -8.43 -2.70 16.70
C THR A 33 -9.20 -1.82 15.70
N PRO A 34 -10.13 -0.97 16.17
CA PRO A 34 -10.88 -0.07 15.30
C PRO A 34 -9.96 0.82 14.44
N ASN A 35 -10.34 1.01 13.18
CA ASN A 35 -9.61 1.83 12.20
C ASN A 35 -8.16 1.38 11.95
N MET A 36 -7.80 0.16 12.33
CA MET A 36 -6.51 -0.43 12.01
C MET A 36 -6.67 -1.34 10.79
N TYR A 37 -5.69 -1.29 9.89
CA TYR A 37 -5.68 -2.02 8.65
C TYR A 37 -4.30 -2.64 8.43
N ARG A 38 -4.27 -3.81 7.81
CA ARG A 38 -3.02 -4.46 7.39
C ARG A 38 -2.88 -4.24 5.90
N LEU A 39 -1.72 -3.75 5.49
CA LEU A 39 -1.32 -3.61 4.11
C LEU A 39 -0.25 -4.67 3.82
N ASN A 40 -0.51 -5.52 2.84
CA ASN A 40 0.42 -6.55 2.41
C ASN A 40 0.68 -6.42 0.91
N THR A 41 1.88 -6.80 0.49
CA THR A 41 2.24 -6.93 -0.92
C THR A 41 3.34 -7.97 -1.06
N ARG A 42 3.60 -8.41 -2.30
CA ARG A 42 4.69 -9.33 -2.60
C ARG A 42 5.36 -8.95 -3.91
N VAL A 43 6.67 -8.79 -3.87
CA VAL A 43 7.53 -8.67 -5.06
C VAL A 43 8.38 -9.94 -5.20
N VAL A 44 9.46 -10.04 -4.42
CA VAL A 44 10.17 -11.30 -4.14
C VAL A 44 9.77 -11.74 -2.74
N ASN A 45 9.90 -10.81 -1.80
CA ASN A 45 9.52 -10.94 -0.41
C ASN A 45 8.09 -10.49 -0.16
N GLY A 46 7.47 -11.13 0.83
CA GLY A 46 6.21 -10.62 1.39
C GLY A 46 6.54 -9.43 2.26
N MET A 47 5.99 -8.26 1.92
CA MET A 47 6.08 -7.04 2.70
C MET A 47 4.74 -6.77 3.39
N PHE A 48 4.80 -6.32 4.64
CA PHE A 48 3.62 -6.14 5.46
C PHE A 48 3.78 -4.98 6.44
N CYS A 49 2.71 -4.23 6.67
CA CYS A 49 2.66 -3.20 7.70
C CYS A 49 1.24 -2.99 8.21
N SER A 50 1.12 -2.24 9.32
CA SER A 50 -0.17 -1.79 9.85
C SER A 50 -0.36 -0.30 9.58
N LEU A 51 -1.58 0.08 9.21
CA LEU A 51 -2.01 1.45 8.97
C LEU A 51 -3.17 1.78 9.91
N GLN A 52 -3.09 2.92 10.59
CA GLN A 52 -4.20 3.48 11.35
C GLN A 52 -4.85 4.60 10.56
N HIS A 53 -6.17 4.57 10.47
CA HIS A 53 -6.98 5.62 9.86
C HIS A 53 -7.58 6.52 10.94
N ASP A 54 -7.42 7.83 10.79
CA ASP A 54 -8.20 8.80 11.55
C ASP A 54 -9.45 9.19 10.73
N PRO A 55 -10.66 8.78 11.15
CA PRO A 55 -11.88 9.08 10.40
C PRO A 55 -12.25 10.58 10.41
N THR A 56 -11.68 11.38 11.30
CA THR A 56 -11.97 12.82 11.42
C THR A 56 -11.18 13.64 10.40
N SER A 57 -9.88 13.35 10.28
CA SER A 57 -8.97 14.03 9.34
C SER A 57 -8.79 13.29 8.01
N ASN A 58 -9.29 12.06 7.92
CA ASN A 58 -9.06 11.12 6.83
C ASN A 58 -7.56 10.82 6.59
N GLN A 59 -6.70 11.04 7.58
CA GLN A 59 -5.27 10.73 7.47
C GLN A 59 -4.99 9.26 7.76
N TRP A 60 -3.93 8.75 7.11
CA TRP A 60 -3.47 7.38 7.27
C TRP A 60 -2.04 7.40 7.81
N THR A 61 -1.83 6.72 8.93
CA THR A 61 -0.53 6.68 9.61
C THR A 61 0.00 5.26 9.65
N LEU A 62 1.26 5.08 9.25
CA LEU A 62 1.98 3.83 9.43
C LEU A 62 2.21 3.58 10.93
N VAL A 63 1.79 2.41 11.41
CA VAL A 63 2.01 1.96 12.78
C VAL A 63 3.18 0.99 12.78
N GLY A 64 4.33 1.46 13.26
CA GLY A 64 5.59 0.70 13.26
C GLY A 64 6.36 0.82 11.94
N ALA A 65 7.27 -0.12 11.71
CA ALA A 65 8.05 -0.21 10.47
C ALA A 65 7.44 -1.22 9.50
N VAL A 66 7.74 -1.08 8.21
CA VAL A 66 7.42 -2.10 7.20
C VAL A 66 8.28 -3.34 7.48
N GLY A 67 7.63 -4.49 7.67
CA GLY A 67 8.28 -5.78 7.75
C GLY A 67 8.39 -6.43 6.38
N ALA A 68 9.42 -7.26 6.17
CA ALA A 68 9.60 -8.04 4.96
C ALA A 68 10.20 -9.42 5.27
N THR A 69 9.90 -10.42 4.43
CA THR A 69 10.69 -11.66 4.41
C THR A 69 12.09 -11.42 3.82
N MET A 70 13.03 -12.35 4.00
CA MET A 70 14.43 -12.20 3.54
C MET A 70 14.86 -13.30 2.57
N MET A 71 14.21 -13.36 1.41
CA MET A 71 14.58 -14.18 0.28
C MET A 71 15.42 -13.37 -0.72
N MET A 72 16.43 -14.02 -1.28
CA MET A 72 17.22 -13.43 -2.36
C MET A 72 16.44 -13.56 -3.68
N GLY A 73 16.50 -12.51 -4.49
CA GLY A 73 15.91 -12.51 -5.82
C GLY A 73 16.82 -11.84 -6.84
N PRO A 74 16.42 -11.84 -8.13
CA PRO A 74 17.11 -11.09 -9.18
C PRO A 74 17.24 -9.61 -8.81
N PRO A 75 18.39 -8.95 -9.11
CA PRO A 75 18.62 -7.55 -8.74
C PRO A 75 17.49 -6.60 -9.16
N GLU A 76 16.98 -6.75 -10.39
CA GLU A 76 15.86 -5.94 -10.92
C GLU A 76 14.57 -6.08 -10.09
N LYS A 77 14.33 -7.26 -9.50
CA LYS A 77 13.16 -7.46 -8.64
C LYS A 77 13.40 -6.90 -7.23
N MET A 78 14.63 -7.00 -6.73
CA MET A 78 15.00 -6.40 -5.45
C MET A 78 14.95 -4.87 -5.50
N GLU A 79 15.29 -4.26 -6.64
CA GLU A 79 15.12 -2.82 -6.85
C GLU A 79 13.65 -2.38 -6.77
N LYS A 80 12.76 -3.09 -7.47
CA LYS A 80 11.30 -2.87 -7.39
C LYS A 80 10.77 -3.07 -5.98
N GLU A 81 11.30 -4.04 -5.25
CA GLU A 81 10.93 -4.29 -3.86
C GLU A 81 11.30 -3.11 -2.95
N ASN A 82 12.49 -2.51 -3.14
CA ASN A 82 12.88 -1.32 -2.40
C ASN A 82 11.94 -0.14 -2.69
N ILE A 83 11.55 0.08 -3.96
CA ILE A 83 10.63 1.14 -4.35
C ILE A 83 9.25 0.92 -3.71
N ILE A 84 8.71 -0.30 -3.77
CA ILE A 84 7.43 -0.63 -3.15
C ILE A 84 7.49 -0.51 -1.61
N GLY A 85 8.60 -0.91 -1.00
CA GLY A 85 8.83 -0.75 0.44
C GLY A 85 8.89 0.72 0.87
N ASP A 86 9.50 1.58 0.06
CA ASP A 86 9.53 3.02 0.28
C ASP A 86 8.14 3.64 0.11
N LEU A 87 7.38 3.25 -0.93
CA LEU A 87 5.98 3.62 -1.10
C LEU A 87 5.15 3.28 0.15
N MET A 88 5.26 2.05 0.67
CA MET A 88 4.57 1.62 1.91
C MET A 88 4.97 2.45 3.12
N SER A 89 6.25 2.77 3.26
CA SER A 89 6.79 3.53 4.39
C SER A 89 6.35 5.00 4.38
N ASN A 90 6.08 5.53 3.19
CA ASN A 90 5.74 6.93 2.97
C ASN A 90 4.24 7.20 2.77
N ILE A 91 3.35 6.21 2.96
CA ILE A 91 1.89 6.44 2.88
C ILE A 91 1.48 7.56 3.86
N GLN A 92 0.75 8.54 3.33
CA GLN A 92 0.16 9.64 4.09
C GLN A 92 -1.37 9.63 4.00
N ASN A 93 -1.89 9.28 2.82
CA ASN A 93 -3.32 9.27 2.57
C ASN A 93 -3.72 8.13 1.63
N LEU A 94 -4.89 7.53 1.89
CA LEU A 94 -5.54 6.54 1.04
C LEU A 94 -6.96 7.03 0.73
N GLN A 95 -7.25 7.24 -0.54
CA GLN A 95 -8.55 7.70 -1.00
C GLN A 95 -9.16 6.73 -2.00
N VAL A 96 -10.34 6.23 -1.70
CA VAL A 96 -11.11 5.42 -2.65
C VAL A 96 -12.02 6.32 -3.46
N LYS A 97 -11.78 6.38 -4.78
CA LYS A 97 -12.61 7.08 -5.77
C LYS A 97 -13.55 6.07 -6.42
N SER A 98 -14.85 6.32 -6.31
CA SER A 98 -15.92 5.53 -6.95
C SER A 98 -15.92 4.03 -6.62
N GLY A 99 -15.31 3.61 -5.50
CA GLY A 99 -15.26 2.19 -5.06
C GLY A 99 -14.29 1.28 -5.84
N GLU A 100 -13.81 1.73 -7.00
CA GLU A 100 -13.01 0.94 -7.96
C GLU A 100 -11.56 1.41 -8.06
N VAL A 101 -11.28 2.66 -7.66
CA VAL A 101 -9.95 3.26 -7.75
C VAL A 101 -9.47 3.65 -6.37
N LEU A 102 -8.29 3.17 -5.98
CA LEU A 102 -7.58 3.63 -4.80
C LEU A 102 -6.46 4.57 -5.23
N VAL A 103 -6.34 5.69 -4.53
CA VAL A 103 -5.25 6.64 -4.71
C VAL A 103 -4.43 6.69 -3.43
N ILE A 104 -3.15 6.36 -3.53
CA ILE A 104 -2.17 6.51 -2.47
C ILE A 104 -1.46 7.83 -2.67
N GLN A 105 -1.49 8.68 -1.66
CA GLN A 105 -0.64 9.87 -1.60
C GLN A 105 0.44 9.64 -0.56
N THR A 106 1.65 9.97 -0.95
CA THR A 106 2.85 9.74 -0.16
C THR A 106 3.39 11.04 0.44
N LYS A 107 4.20 10.93 1.50
CA LYS A 107 4.83 12.08 2.16
C LYS A 107 5.81 12.84 1.26
N ASN A 108 6.38 12.17 0.26
CA ASN A 108 7.28 12.75 -0.75
C ASN A 108 6.54 13.35 -1.95
N GLY A 109 5.20 13.28 -1.98
CA GLY A 109 4.37 13.94 -2.99
C GLY A 109 4.04 13.09 -4.21
N ASP A 110 4.42 11.81 -4.24
CA ASP A 110 3.96 10.87 -5.26
C ASP A 110 2.46 10.56 -5.08
N GLU A 111 1.77 10.44 -6.21
CA GLU A 111 0.43 9.90 -6.30
C GLU A 111 0.47 8.56 -7.06
N VAL A 112 0.02 7.49 -6.41
CA VAL A 112 -0.05 6.15 -7.01
C VAL A 112 -1.50 5.74 -7.14
N ARG A 113 -1.92 5.35 -8.35
CA ARG A 113 -3.29 4.92 -8.62
C ARG A 113 -3.34 3.41 -8.75
N LEU A 114 -4.30 2.82 -8.06
CA LEU A 114 -4.56 1.40 -8.06
C LEU A 114 -6.01 1.15 -8.45
N GLN A 115 -6.24 0.03 -9.11
CA GLN A 115 -7.57 -0.44 -9.49
C GLN A 115 -7.91 -1.70 -8.70
N ARG A 116 -9.16 -1.81 -8.25
CA ARG A 116 -9.65 -3.00 -7.58
C ARG A 116 -9.59 -4.21 -8.53
N SER A 117 -9.14 -5.35 -8.02
CA SER A 117 -9.00 -6.61 -8.75
C SER A 117 -9.89 -7.71 -8.21
#